data_AF-A0A1J5DLI3-F1
#
_entry.id   AF-A0A1J5DLI3-F1
#
_cell.length_a   1.000
_cell.length_b   1.000
_cell.length_c   1.000
_cell.angle_alpha   90.00
_cell.angle_beta   90.00
_cell.angle_gamma   90.00
#
_symmetry.space_group_name_H-M   'P 1'
#
loop_
_entity.id
_entity.type
_entity.pdbx_description
1 polymer ?
#
loop_
_entity_poly.entity_id
_entity_poly.type
_entity_poly.pdbx_seq_one_letter_code
_entity_poly.pdbx_strand_id
1 'polypeptide(L)' 'MVMKQYLVVAYDIADDKRRNKICDILSAYGQRVNYSVFECFLGARDILRLKNK' A
#
# COMPACT_ATOMS: atom_id res chain seq x y z
N MET A 1 10.07 17.34 12.58
CA MET A 1 9.30 17.19 11.33
C MET A 1 9.45 15.73 10.88
N VAL A 2 8.35 15.00 10.68
CA VAL A 2 8.43 13.60 10.20
C VAL A 2 8.57 13.62 8.68
N MET A 3 9.68 13.10 8.15
CA MET A 3 9.85 12.94 6.71
C MET A 3 8.86 11.88 6.19
N LYS A 4 8.03 12.28 5.22
CA LYS A 4 7.13 11.39 4.49
C LYS A 4 7.64 11.21 3.06
N GLN A 5 7.46 10.02 2.53
CA GLN A 5 7.80 9.66 1.17
C GLN A 5 6.52 9.44 0.39
N TYR A 6 6.48 9.96 -0.84
CA TYR A 6 5.48 9.60 -1.82
C TYR A 6 5.90 8.31 -2.51
N LEU A 7 5.03 7.30 -2.47
CA LEU A 7 5.30 5.93 -2.90
C LEU A 7 4.19 5.47 -3.83
N VAL A 8 4.58 4.81 -4.93
CA VAL A 8 3.66 4.07 -5.79
C VAL A 8 3.85 2.59 -5.49
N VAL A 9 2.77 1.92 -5.06
CA VAL A 9 2.75 0.50 -4.73
C VAL A 9 1.95 -0.23 -5.81
N ALA A 10 2.65 -0.96 -6.67
CA ALA A 10 2.06 -1.88 -7.64
C ALA A 10 2.22 -3.33 -7.15
N TYR A 11 1.21 -4.16 -7.36
CA TYR A 11 1.25 -5.58 -7.02
C TYR A 11 0.66 -6.44 -8.14
N ASP A 12 1.15 -7.67 -8.27
CA ASP A 12 0.64 -8.66 -9.20
C ASP A 12 0.31 -9.94 -8.43
N ILE A 13 -0.98 -10.23 -8.27
CA ILE A 13 -1.49 -11.31 -7.41
C ILE A 13 -2.69 -11.96 -8.13
N ALA A 14 -2.48 -13.20 -8.56
CA ALA A 14 -3.50 -14.00 -9.23
C ALA A 14 -4.62 -14.47 -8.28
N ASP A 15 -4.29 -14.82 -7.03
CA ASP A 15 -5.28 -15.27 -6.06
C ASP A 15 -6.18 -14.12 -5.58
N ASP A 16 -7.47 -14.21 -5.88
CA ASP A 16 -8.46 -13.17 -5.58
C ASP A 16 -8.55 -12.84 -4.09
N LYS A 17 -8.46 -13.85 -3.22
CA LYS A 17 -8.56 -13.65 -1.77
C LYS A 17 -7.37 -12.84 -1.25
N ARG A 18 -6.16 -13.18 -1.69
CA ARG A 18 -4.92 -12.44 -1.36
C ARG A 18 -4.94 -11.05 -1.96
N ARG A 19 -5.37 -10.90 -3.20
CA ARG A 19 -5.46 -9.60 -3.87
C ARG A 19 -6.41 -8.66 -3.15
N ASN A 20 -7.61 -9.13 -2.79
CA ASN A 20 -8.58 -8.36 -2.02
C ASN A 20 -8.01 -7.97 -0.65
N LYS A 21 -7.36 -8.91 0.05
CA LYS A 21 -6.69 -8.62 1.32
C LYS A 21 -5.63 -7.52 1.19
N ILE A 22 -4.82 -7.53 0.14
CA ILE A 22 -3.80 -6.49 -0.09
C ILE A 22 -4.45 -5.15 -0.43
N CYS A 23 -5.52 -5.14 -1.24
CA CYS A 23 -6.29 -3.93 -1.53
C CYS A 23 -6.87 -3.32 -0.24
N ASP A 24 -7.46 -4.14 0.64
CA ASP A 24 -8.00 -3.71 1.93
C ASP A 24 -6.90 -3.13 2.83
N ILE A 25 -5.74 -3.79 2.92
CA ILE A 25 -4.59 -3.30 3.69
C ILE A 25 -4.14 -1.94 3.15
N LEU A 26 -3.90 -1.81 1.84
CA LEU A 26 -3.36 -0.59 1.23
C LEU A 26 -4.33 0.59 1.27
N SER A 27 -5.64 0.35 1.36
CA SER A 27 -6.66 1.40 1.51
C SER A 27 -6.51 2.21 2.80
N ALA A 28 -5.87 1.65 3.83
CA ALA A 28 -5.55 2.38 5.05
C ALA A 28 -4.29 3.28 4.93
N TYR A 29 -3.50 3.11 3.86
CA TYR A 29 -2.20 3.77 3.68
C TYR A 29 -2.15 4.75 2.50
N GLY A 30 -3.11 4.68 1.58
CA GLY A 30 -3.09 5.49 0.38
C GLY A 30 -4.36 5.38 -0.46
N GLN A 31 -4.30 5.98 -1.64
CA GLN A 31 -5.40 6.02 -2.60
C GLN A 31 -5.17 4.99 -3.70
N ARG A 32 -6.20 4.20 -4.01
CA ARG A 32 -6.18 3.28 -5.15
C ARG A 32 -6.33 4.08 -6.44
N VAL A 33 -5.38 3.95 -7.35
CA VAL A 33 -5.36 4.67 -8.65
C VAL A 33 -5.54 3.74 -9.85
N ASN A 34 -5.32 2.44 -9.66
CA ASN A 34 -5.62 1.41 -10.65
C ASN A 34 -5.99 0.10 -9.92
N TYR A 35 -6.42 -0.92 -10.67
CA TYR A 35 -6.83 -2.21 -10.12
C TYR A 35 -5.79 -2.80 -9.16
N SER A 36 -4.51 -2.73 -9.52
CA SER A 36 -3.43 -3.25 -8.67
C SER A 36 -2.37 -2.20 -8.33
N VAL A 37 -2.76 -0.92 -8.25
CA VAL A 37 -1.84 0.19 -7.97
C VAL A 37 -2.43 1.18 -6.96
N PHE A 38 -1.61 1.54 -5.96
CA PHE A 38 -1.90 2.54 -4.94
C PHE A 38 -0.82 3.63 -4.91
N GLU A 39 -1.24 4.84 -4.59
CA GLU A 39 -0.35 5.96 -4.27
C GLU A 39 -0.46 6.28 -2.77
N CYS A 40 0.68 6.30 -2.08
CA CYS A 40 0.74 6.44 -0.62
C CYS A 40 1.69 7.57 -0.21
N PHE A 41 1.38 8.25 0.89
CA PHE A 41 2.26 9.28 1.47
C PHE A 41 2.63 8.92 2.91
N LEU A 42 3.71 8.14 3.06
CA LEU A 42 4.01 7.39 4.29
C LEU A 42 5.28 7.88 4.98
N GLY A 43 5.24 7.92 6.31
CA GLY A 43 6.45 8.09 7.12
C GLY A 43 7.21 6.78 7.29
N ALA A 44 8.46 6.84 7.76
CA ALA A 44 9.30 5.65 7.95
C ALA A 44 8.65 4.54 8.82
N ARG A 45 7.86 4.92 9.85
CA ARG A 45 7.13 3.97 10.70
C ARG A 45 6.01 3.26 9.95
N ASP A 46 5.28 3.96 9.10
CA ASP A 46 4.17 3.39 8.34
C ASP A 46 4.71 2.46 7.25
N ILE A 47 5.83 2.81 6.62
CA ILE A 47 6.54 1.94 5.68
C ILE A 47 6.98 0.64 6.37
N LEU A 48 7.54 0.72 7.57
CA LEU A 48 7.95 -0.47 8.33
C LEU A 48 6.75 -1.35 8.69
N ARG A 49 5.63 -0.74 9.12
CA ARG A 49 4.39 -1.48 9.41
C ARG A 49 3.82 -2.16 8.17
N LEU A 50 3.82 -1.47 7.03
CA LEU A 50 3.31 -2.01 5.76
C LEU A 50 4.13 -3.22 5.29
N LYS A 51 5.46 -3.19 5.47
CA LYS A 51 6.35 -4.31 5.11
C LYS A 51 6.17 -5.58 5.94
N ASN A 52 5.57 -5.47 7.13
CA ASN A 52 5.36 -6.60 8.05
C ASN A 52 3.93 -7.17 7.98
N LYS A 53 3.12 -6.77 7.00
CA LYS A 53 1.76 -7.25 6.76
C LYS A 53 1.74 -8.35 5.70
#